data_AF-A0A2G9TGG2-F1
#
_entry.id   AF-A0A2G9TGG2-F1
#
_cell.length_a   1.000
_cell.length_b   1.000
_cell.length_c   1.000
_cell.angle_alpha   90.00
_cell.angle_beta   90.00
_cell.angle_gamma   90.00
#
_symmetry.space_group_name_H-M   'P 1'
#
loop_
_entity.id
_entity.type
_entity.pdbx_description
1 polymer ?
#
loop_
_entity_poly.entity_id
_entity_poly.type
_entity_poly.pdbx_seq_one_letter_code
_entity_poly.pdbx_strand_id
1 'polypeptide(L)'
;AVSGRLSSRKQRLAQCSGKTYNEKSDMWALGCILYEMVCLQKAFEGENLPALVNKIMTCTYAPVRGPYSSEIKLLIRELLQHDPEARPRAAEALRMLRPPVSAAPVISRSSNNATSSTLYSLDPGTITLQPVEDFPRRIAIKQ
;
A
#
# COMPACT_ATOMS: atom_id res chain seq x y z
N ALA A 1 19.05 -8.11 5.78
CA ALA A 1 19.79 -8.22 4.49
C ALA A 1 19.19 -7.42 3.32
N VAL A 2 17.87 -7.15 3.28
CA VAL A 2 17.22 -6.38 2.19
C VAL A 2 17.50 -4.86 2.30
N SER A 3 17.57 -4.32 3.52
CA SER A 3 17.80 -2.89 3.79
C SER A 3 19.15 -2.36 3.28
N GLY A 4 20.21 -3.17 3.31
CA GLY A 4 21.55 -2.77 2.84
C GLY A 4 21.65 -2.68 1.32
N ARG A 5 20.96 -3.55 0.59
CA ARG A 5 20.97 -3.56 -0.88
C ARG A 5 20.12 -2.45 -1.50
N LEU A 6 19.12 -1.97 -0.77
CA LEU A 6 18.30 -0.81 -1.14
C LEU A 6 19.09 0.49 -0.98
N SER A 7 19.84 0.63 0.12
CA SER A 7 20.71 1.78 0.38
C SER A 7 21.83 1.91 -0.66
N SER A 8 22.50 0.81 -1.01
CA SER A 8 23.53 0.80 -2.07
C SER A 8 22.98 0.92 -3.50
N ARG A 9 21.67 0.84 -3.71
CA ARG A 9 21.02 1.13 -5.01
C ARG A 9 20.55 2.58 -5.09
N LYS A 10 20.06 3.17 -3.98
CA LYS A 10 19.76 4.61 -3.89
C LYS A 10 20.99 5.48 -4.19
N GLN A 11 22.16 5.08 -3.70
CA GLN A 11 23.41 5.81 -3.90
C GLN A 11 23.85 5.92 -5.38
N ARG A 12 23.53 4.91 -6.22
CA ARG A 12 24.10 4.81 -7.57
C ARG A 12 23.39 5.63 -8.65
N LEU A 13 22.14 6.06 -8.43
CA LEU A 13 21.41 6.87 -9.40
C LEU A 13 21.54 8.38 -9.13
N ALA A 14 21.66 8.78 -7.86
CA ALA A 14 21.92 10.17 -7.49
C ALA A 14 23.28 10.67 -8.00
N GLN A 15 24.26 9.78 -8.20
CA GLN A 15 25.62 10.16 -8.58
C GLN A 15 25.80 10.44 -10.09
N CYS A 16 24.82 10.10 -10.94
CA CYS A 16 24.93 10.28 -12.39
C CYS A 16 24.42 11.63 -12.91
N SER A 17 23.86 12.52 -12.08
CA SER A 17 23.32 13.81 -12.56
C SER A 17 23.74 15.05 -11.77
N GLY A 18 24.62 14.94 -10.77
CA GLY A 18 25.14 16.11 -10.04
C GLY A 18 24.08 16.94 -9.29
N LYS A 19 22.84 16.44 -9.19
CA LYS A 19 21.73 17.10 -8.48
C LYS A 19 21.61 16.52 -7.08
N THR A 20 21.43 17.41 -6.11
CA THR A 20 21.19 17.07 -4.71
C THR A 20 19.97 16.16 -4.58
N TYR A 21 20.14 15.11 -3.79
CA TYR A 21 19.08 14.17 -3.43
C TYR A 21 17.82 14.90 -2.94
N ASN A 22 16.66 14.52 -3.45
CA ASN A 22 15.38 15.18 -3.15
C ASN A 22 14.26 14.15 -2.91
N GLU A 23 13.12 14.60 -2.37
CA GLU A 23 11.92 13.77 -2.11
C GLU A 23 11.51 12.96 -3.35
N LYS A 24 11.61 13.53 -4.56
CA LYS A 24 11.27 12.85 -5.81
C LYS A 24 12.16 11.64 -6.12
N SER A 25 13.38 11.61 -5.59
CA SER A 25 14.28 10.45 -5.69
C SER A 25 13.79 9.30 -4.80
N ASP A 26 13.25 9.61 -3.61
CA ASP A 26 12.59 8.63 -2.75
C ASP A 26 11.32 8.07 -3.39
N MET A 27 10.50 8.92 -4.01
CA MET A 27 9.28 8.48 -4.70
C MET A 27 9.59 7.50 -5.85
N TRP A 28 10.69 7.69 -6.58
CA TRP A 28 11.12 6.74 -7.61
C TRP A 28 11.61 5.42 -7.04
N ALA A 29 12.39 5.46 -5.95
CA ALA A 29 12.81 4.26 -5.24
C ALA A 29 11.60 3.48 -4.70
N LEU A 30 10.56 4.18 -4.21
CA LEU A 30 9.29 3.58 -3.82
C LEU A 30 8.61 2.88 -4.99
N GLY A 31 8.56 3.50 -6.18
CA GLY A 31 8.05 2.87 -7.39
C GLY A 31 8.77 1.56 -7.72
N CYS A 32 10.09 1.52 -7.59
CA CYS A 32 10.88 0.30 -7.80
C CYS A 32 10.54 -0.81 -6.79
N ILE A 33 10.39 -0.44 -5.51
CA ILE A 33 10.05 -1.39 -4.43
C ILE A 33 8.64 -1.94 -4.64
N LEU A 34 7.67 -1.06 -4.94
CA LEU A 34 6.28 -1.46 -5.22
C LEU A 34 6.22 -2.41 -6.42
N TYR A 35 6.91 -2.08 -7.51
CA TYR A 35 7.00 -2.97 -8.65
C TYR A 35 7.60 -4.33 -8.27
N GLU A 36 8.69 -4.34 -7.51
CA GLU A 36 9.36 -5.59 -7.09
C GLU A 36 8.47 -6.45 -6.19
N MET A 37 7.70 -5.85 -5.29
CA MET A 37 6.75 -6.59 -4.45
C MET A 37 5.60 -7.21 -5.25
N VAL A 38 5.11 -6.50 -6.26
CA VAL A 38 3.93 -6.89 -7.04
C VAL A 38 4.28 -7.89 -8.15
N CYS A 39 5.42 -7.70 -8.81
CA CYS A 39 5.89 -8.56 -9.91
C CYS A 39 6.84 -9.66 -9.44
N LEU A 40 7.35 -9.60 -8.19
CA LEU A 40 8.42 -10.46 -7.67
C LEU A 40 9.69 -10.45 -8.54
N GLN A 41 9.85 -9.40 -9.33
CA GLN A 41 10.94 -9.19 -10.28
C GLN A 41 11.32 -7.71 -10.26
N LYS A 42 12.58 -7.40 -10.52
CA LYS A 42 13.05 -5.99 -10.52
C LYS A 42 12.42 -5.23 -11.69
N ALA A 43 12.10 -3.96 -11.46
CA ALA A 43 11.60 -3.06 -12.51
C ALA A 43 12.61 -2.91 -13.65
N PHE A 44 13.89 -2.76 -13.31
CA PHE A 44 14.99 -2.60 -14.26
C PHE A 44 16.07 -3.64 -14.00
N GLU A 45 16.37 -4.43 -15.03
CA GLU A 45 17.44 -5.42 -15.04
C GLU A 45 18.09 -5.45 -16.42
N GLY A 46 19.41 -5.48 -16.47
CA GLY A 46 20.19 -5.52 -17.71
C GLY A 46 21.36 -6.50 -17.55
N GLU A 47 21.83 -7.02 -18.68
CA GLU A 47 22.94 -7.99 -18.72
C GLU A 47 24.27 -7.38 -18.24
N ASN A 48 24.43 -6.08 -18.44
CA ASN A 48 25.59 -5.31 -18.03
C ASN A 48 25.17 -3.91 -17.53
N LEU A 49 26.09 -3.21 -16.89
CA LEU A 49 25.82 -1.88 -16.32
C LEU A 49 25.31 -0.87 -17.36
N PRO A 50 25.88 -0.77 -18.59
CA PRO A 50 25.34 0.10 -19.64
C PRO A 50 23.89 -0.24 -20.04
N ALA A 51 23.55 -1.52 -20.20
CA ALA A 51 22.20 -1.95 -20.54
C ALA A 51 21.20 -1.62 -19.42
N LEU A 52 21.61 -1.78 -18.15
CA LEU A 52 20.81 -1.38 -16.99
C LEU A 52 20.58 0.13 -16.97
N VAL A 53 21.64 0.93 -17.15
CA VAL A 53 21.55 2.40 -17.19
C VAL A 53 20.61 2.82 -18.31
N ASN A 54 20.73 2.24 -19.51
CA ASN A 54 19.85 2.57 -20.63
C ASN A 54 18.37 2.27 -20.31
N LYS A 55 18.06 1.13 -19.70
CA LYS A 55 16.68 0.81 -19.29
C LYS A 55 16.13 1.79 -18.26
N ILE A 56 16.97 2.25 -17.33
CA ILE A 56 16.59 3.26 -16.33
C ILE A 56 16.34 4.62 -16.99
N MET A 57 17.26 5.06 -17.86
CA MET A 57 17.15 6.35 -18.56
C MET A 57 15.95 6.41 -19.52
N THR A 58 15.56 5.26 -20.10
CA THR A 58 14.37 5.15 -20.95
C THR A 58 13.09 4.85 -20.17
N CYS A 59 13.17 4.59 -18.86
CA CYS A 59 12.06 4.15 -18.01
C CYS A 59 11.29 2.95 -18.61
N THR A 60 12.01 2.04 -19.26
CA THR A 60 11.42 0.86 -19.90
C THR A 60 11.37 -0.31 -18.91
N TYR A 61 10.17 -0.69 -18.49
CA TYR A 61 9.92 -1.87 -17.63
C TYR A 61 8.68 -2.62 -18.12
N ALA A 62 8.58 -3.90 -17.75
CA ALA A 62 7.43 -4.71 -18.16
C ALA A 62 6.16 -4.23 -17.43
N PRO A 63 4.98 -4.16 -18.08
CA PRO A 63 3.75 -3.82 -17.38
C PRO A 63 3.45 -4.80 -16.25
N VAL A 64 2.89 -4.29 -15.16
CA VAL A 64 2.46 -5.11 -14.02
C VAL A 64 1.35 -6.08 -14.46
N ARG A 65 1.67 -7.38 -14.46
CA ARG A 65 0.72 -8.45 -14.77
C ARG A 65 0.17 -9.04 -13.47
N GLY A 66 -1.12 -9.38 -13.45
CA GLY A 66 -1.76 -10.05 -12.32
C GLY A 66 -3.05 -9.38 -11.82
N PRO A 67 -3.68 -9.97 -10.79
CA PRO A 67 -4.99 -9.57 -10.25
C PRO A 67 -4.90 -8.32 -9.35
N TYR A 68 -3.99 -7.42 -9.67
CA TYR A 68 -3.80 -6.17 -8.93
C TYR A 68 -4.73 -5.07 -9.45
N SER A 69 -5.16 -4.20 -8.54
CA SER A 69 -6.10 -3.12 -8.84
C SER A 69 -5.53 -2.11 -9.85
N SER A 70 -6.40 -1.35 -10.49
CA SER A 70 -6.00 -0.27 -11.41
C SER A 70 -5.15 0.78 -10.70
N GLU A 71 -5.46 1.05 -9.43
CA GLU A 71 -4.86 2.11 -8.62
C GLU A 71 -3.38 1.84 -8.38
N ILE A 72 -3.02 0.60 -8.02
CA ILE A 72 -1.62 0.24 -7.79
C ILE A 72 -0.80 0.21 -9.09
N LYS A 73 -1.40 -0.26 -10.19
CA LYS A 73 -0.79 -0.23 -11.53
C LYS A 73 -0.51 1.20 -11.96
N LEU A 74 -1.48 2.10 -11.75
CA LEU A 74 -1.36 3.52 -12.04
C LEU A 74 -0.31 4.17 -11.14
N LEU A 75 -0.32 3.90 -9.83
CA LEU A 75 0.64 4.46 -8.89
C LEU A 75 2.08 4.10 -9.27
N ILE A 76 2.34 2.83 -9.57
CA ILE A 76 3.67 2.37 -10.01
C ILE A 76 4.11 3.13 -11.26
N ARG A 77 3.20 3.35 -12.21
CA ARG A 77 3.47 4.14 -13.42
C ARG A 77 3.85 5.58 -13.11
N GLU A 78 3.09 6.26 -12.26
CA GLU A 78 3.36 7.65 -11.89
C GLU A 78 4.64 7.82 -11.08
N LEU A 79 5.02 6.83 -10.25
CA LEU A 79 6.26 6.87 -9.49
C LEU A 79 7.50 6.62 -10.34
N LEU A 80 7.39 5.80 -11.39
CA LEU A 80 8.48 5.44 -12.29
C LEU A 80 8.60 6.36 -13.51
N GLN A 81 8.13 7.61 -13.41
CA GLN A 81 8.32 8.62 -14.44
C GLN A 81 9.78 9.07 -14.53
N HIS A 82 10.25 9.31 -15.77
CA HIS A 82 11.60 9.81 -16.02
C HIS A 82 11.79 11.20 -15.41
N ASP A 83 10.85 12.11 -15.68
CA ASP A 83 10.84 13.44 -15.10
C ASP A 83 10.50 13.39 -13.59
N PRO A 84 11.38 13.87 -12.69
CA PRO A 84 11.09 13.95 -11.25
C PRO A 84 9.90 14.85 -10.90
N GLU A 85 9.62 15.89 -11.69
CA GLU A 85 8.52 16.81 -11.40
C GLU A 85 7.16 16.19 -11.69
N ALA A 86 7.07 15.35 -12.72
CA ALA A 86 5.88 14.56 -13.02
C ALA A 86 5.52 13.51 -11.93
N ARG A 87 6.45 13.15 -11.04
CA ARG A 87 6.17 12.17 -9.97
C ARG A 87 5.29 12.79 -8.87
N PRO A 88 4.27 12.07 -8.37
CA PRO A 88 3.43 12.58 -7.28
C PRO A 88 4.23 12.70 -5.99
N ARG A 89 3.84 13.64 -5.12
CA ARG A 89 4.33 13.70 -3.74
C ARG A 89 3.76 12.56 -2.91
N ALA A 90 4.36 12.29 -1.75
CA ALA A 90 3.92 11.21 -0.87
C ALA A 90 2.41 11.28 -0.51
N ALA A 91 1.91 12.50 -0.23
CA ALA A 91 0.50 12.71 0.09
C ALA A 91 -0.45 12.41 -1.10
N GLU A 92 -0.02 12.75 -2.32
CA GLU A 92 -0.80 12.50 -3.55
C GLU A 92 -0.82 11.01 -3.88
N ALA A 93 0.34 10.34 -3.78
CA ALA A 93 0.46 8.90 -3.94
C ALA A 93 -0.48 8.14 -2.98
N LEU A 94 -0.57 8.57 -1.72
CA LEU A 94 -1.50 7.98 -0.76
C LEU A 94 -2.97 8.19 -1.18
N ARG A 95 -3.30 9.36 -1.72
CA ARG A 95 -4.65 9.66 -2.20
C ARG A 95 -5.03 8.79 -3.40
N MET A 96 -4.09 8.45 -4.27
CA MET A 96 -4.32 7.55 -5.41
C MET A 96 -4.72 6.13 -4.98
N LEU A 97 -4.25 5.67 -3.82
CA LEU A 97 -4.60 4.36 -3.26
C LEU A 97 -5.88 4.38 -2.45
N ARG A 98 -6.35 5.56 -2.02
CA ARG A 98 -7.55 5.68 -1.22
C ARG A 98 -8.76 5.61 -2.16
N PRO A 99 -9.67 4.64 -2.01
CA PRO A 99 -10.93 4.71 -2.71
C PRO A 99 -11.63 6.03 -2.35
N PRO A 100 -12.35 6.66 -3.30
CA PRO A 100 -13.16 7.83 -2.97
C PRO A 100 -14.06 7.45 -1.80
N VAL A 101 -14.07 8.29 -0.77
CA VAL A 101 -14.95 8.16 0.40
C VAL A 101 -16.37 8.42 -0.10
N SER A 102 -16.95 7.47 -0.83
CA SER A 102 -18.32 7.52 -1.31
C SER A 102 -19.11 6.48 -0.55
N ALA A 103 -19.98 7.02 0.30
CA ALA A 103 -21.06 6.37 1.01
C ALA A 103 -20.64 5.26 1.99
N ALA A 104 -20.83 5.57 3.28
CA ALA A 104 -21.11 4.54 4.27
C ALA A 104 -22.10 3.51 3.69
N PRO A 105 -21.96 2.23 4.01
CA PRO A 105 -22.97 1.25 3.64
C PRO A 105 -24.31 1.73 4.21
N VAL A 106 -25.30 1.95 3.35
CA VAL A 106 -26.69 1.78 3.76
C VAL A 106 -26.75 0.33 4.22
N ILE A 107 -26.61 0.12 5.52
CA ILE A 107 -26.85 -1.17 6.16
C ILE A 107 -28.31 -1.48 5.84
N SER A 108 -28.54 -2.29 4.81
CA SER A 108 -29.74 -3.11 4.74
C SER A 108 -29.73 -3.91 6.03
N ARG A 109 -30.66 -3.53 6.92
CA ARG A 109 -30.90 -4.19 8.19
C ARG A 109 -31.33 -5.62 7.88
N SER A 110 -30.39 -6.54 7.76
CA SER A 110 -30.64 -7.96 7.68
C SER A 110 -29.99 -8.62 8.88
N SER A 111 -30.76 -8.60 9.97
CA SER A 111 -30.87 -9.62 11.00
C SER A 111 -29.71 -10.61 11.23
N ASN A 112 -29.20 -10.51 12.47
CA ASN A 112 -28.96 -11.62 13.41
C ASN A 112 -27.65 -12.40 13.34
N ASN A 113 -26.53 -11.78 13.75
CA ASN A 113 -25.33 -12.51 14.14
C ASN A 113 -24.59 -11.79 15.28
N ALA A 114 -25.23 -11.69 16.45
CA ALA A 114 -24.55 -11.26 17.66
C ALA A 114 -23.51 -12.33 18.06
N THR A 115 -22.22 -12.03 17.93
CA THR A 115 -21.16 -12.71 18.68
C THR A 115 -21.28 -12.27 20.14
N SER A 116 -22.30 -12.77 20.84
CA SER A 116 -22.56 -12.46 22.25
C SER A 116 -21.49 -13.11 23.12
N SER A 117 -20.57 -12.31 23.64
CA SER A 117 -20.07 -12.57 24.99
C SER A 117 -21.23 -12.26 25.93
N THR A 118 -21.64 -13.22 26.76
CA THR A 118 -22.90 -13.13 27.53
C THR A 118 -23.00 -11.89 28.41
N LEU A 119 -21.88 -11.26 28.79
CA LEU A 119 -21.84 -10.12 29.70
C LEU A 119 -21.67 -8.76 29.02
N TYR A 120 -21.07 -8.71 27.83
CA TYR A 120 -20.70 -7.45 27.17
C TYR A 120 -20.87 -7.53 25.67
N SER A 121 -21.51 -6.52 25.10
CA SER A 121 -21.59 -6.31 23.67
C SER A 121 -20.49 -5.35 23.22
N LEU A 122 -19.81 -5.66 22.12
CA LEU A 122 -18.84 -4.78 21.48
C LEU A 122 -19.55 -3.95 20.41
N ASP A 123 -19.49 -2.63 20.52
CA ASP A 123 -19.87 -1.75 19.40
C ASP A 123 -18.68 -1.62 18.44
N PRO A 124 -18.76 -2.14 17.20
CA PRO A 124 -17.68 -2.05 16.23
C PRO A 124 -17.38 -0.62 15.77
N GLY A 125 -18.32 0.32 15.94
CA GLY A 125 -18.15 1.71 15.50
C GLY A 125 -17.30 2.57 16.43
N THR A 126 -17.23 2.20 17.71
CA THR A 126 -16.53 2.96 18.76
C THR A 126 -15.48 2.15 19.50
N ILE A 127 -15.43 0.84 19.29
CA ILE A 127 -14.58 -0.11 20.03
C ILE A 127 -14.83 0.00 21.54
N THR A 128 -16.07 0.34 21.93
CA THR A 128 -16.49 0.36 23.33
C THR A 128 -17.25 -0.90 23.68
N LEU A 129 -17.04 -1.37 24.92
CA LEU A 129 -17.77 -2.48 25.52
C LEU A 129 -18.94 -1.92 26.32
N GLN A 130 -20.16 -2.35 25.99
CA GLN A 130 -21.38 -1.98 26.70
C GLN A 130 -21.89 -3.21 27.48
N PRO A 131 -22.18 -3.09 28.79
CA PRO A 131 -22.80 -4.18 29.56
C PRO A 131 -24.18 -4.52 28.97
N VAL A 132 -24.49 -5.82 28.83
CA VAL A 132 -25.82 -6.26 28.39
C VAL A 132 -26.74 -6.31 29.62
N GLU A 133 -27.69 -5.39 29.73
CA GLU A 133 -28.48 -5.22 30.97
C GLU A 133 -29.58 -6.26 31.20
N ASP A 134 -30.02 -6.99 30.15
CA ASP A 134 -31.07 -8.00 30.27
C ASP A 134 -30.51 -9.41 30.56
N PHE A 135 -29.94 -9.56 31.76
CA PHE A 135 -29.59 -10.89 32.26
C PHE A 135 -30.84 -11.64 32.76
N PRO A 136 -31.09 -12.89 32.32
CA PRO A 136 -32.10 -13.72 32.96
C PRO A 136 -31.70 -13.98 34.41
N ARG A 137 -32.49 -13.46 35.36
CA ARG A 137 -32.24 -13.48 36.82
C ARG A 137 -32.22 -14.88 37.48
N ARG A 138 -32.07 -15.97 36.72
CA ARG A 138 -32.13 -17.32 37.29
C ARG A 138 -31.27 -18.30 36.52
N ILE A 139 -30.04 -18.48 36.98
CA ILE A 139 -29.26 -19.68 36.66
C ILE A 139 -29.61 -20.70 37.74
N ALA A 140 -30.51 -21.63 37.43
CA ALA A 140 -30.78 -22.77 38.31
C ALA A 140 -29.69 -23.83 38.06
N ILE A 141 -28.81 -24.03 39.05
CA ILE A 141 -27.85 -25.12 39.04
C ILE A 141 -28.60 -26.39 39.44
N LYS A 142 -28.84 -27.31 38.49
CA LYS A 142 -29.31 -28.66 38.82
C LYS A 142 -28.14 -29.40 39.48
N GLN A 143 -28.40 -29.90 40.70
CA GLN A 143 -27.53 -30.78 41.48
C GLN A 143 -27.23 -32.06 40.72
#